data_AF-A0A2H6N883-F1
#
_entry.id   AF-A0A2H6N883-F1
#
_cell.length_a   1.000
_cell.length_b   1.000
_cell.length_c   1.000
_cell.angle_alpha   90.00
_cell.angle_beta   90.00
_cell.angle_gamma   90.00
#
_symmetry.space_group_name_H-M   'P 1'
#
loop_
_entity.id
_entity.type
_entity.pdbx_description
1 polymer ?
#
loop_
_entity_poly.entity_id
_entity_poly.type
_entity_poly.pdbx_seq_one_letter_code
_entity_poly.pdbx_strand_id
1 'polypeptide(L)'
;EQQEKITSETVVKVEKFIQDNIFKPSEQNGTTPVKRVCKEISYASRAELPGIHPLAARLLRLMEKKQSNLCLSADVNSSKELLQLADTLGPSICILKTHIDILDDFTQEVVKE
;
A
#
# COMPACT_ATOMS: atom_id res chain seq x y z
N GLU A 1 -2.83 -30.90 -24.77
CA GLU A 1 -2.09 -30.79 -23.49
C GLU A 1 -3.03 -31.21 -22.36
N GLN A 2 -2.89 -32.42 -21.84
CA GLN A 2 -3.64 -32.84 -20.66
C GLN A 2 -2.89 -32.28 -19.44
N GLN A 3 -3.50 -31.33 -18.74
CA GLN A 3 -2.96 -30.83 -17.48
C GLN A 3 -2.83 -32.00 -16.50
N GLU A 4 -1.61 -32.27 -16.04
CA GLU A 4 -1.31 -33.25 -15.00
C GLU A 4 -2.14 -32.93 -13.76
N LYS A 5 -3.07 -33.82 -13.44
CA LYS A 5 -3.86 -33.73 -12.21
C LYS A 5 -2.94 -33.99 -11.03
N ILE A 6 -3.21 -33.29 -9.93
CA ILE A 6 -2.48 -33.44 -8.66
C ILE A 6 -2.52 -34.90 -8.22
N THR A 7 -1.36 -35.44 -7.85
CA THR A 7 -1.21 -36.83 -7.41
C THR A 7 -1.84 -37.01 -6.02
N SER A 8 -2.41 -38.19 -5.76
CA SER A 8 -3.03 -38.52 -4.47
C SER A 8 -2.07 -38.34 -3.29
N GLU A 9 -0.78 -38.59 -3.50
CA GLU A 9 0.27 -38.35 -2.49
C GLU A 9 0.39 -36.88 -2.10
N THR A 10 0.22 -35.97 -3.06
CA THR A 10 0.29 -34.52 -2.82
C THR A 10 -0.92 -34.07 -2.01
N VAL A 11 -2.10 -34.63 -2.27
CA VAL A 11 -3.32 -34.34 -1.49
C VAL A 11 -3.12 -34.72 -0.02
N VAL A 12 -2.60 -35.92 0.26
CA VAL A 12 -2.35 -36.38 1.64
C VAL A 12 -1.32 -35.50 2.35
N LYS A 13 -0.27 -35.06 1.65
CA LYS A 13 0.74 -34.13 2.21
C LYS A 13 0.13 -32.78 2.57
N VAL A 14 -0.74 -32.24 1.72
CA VAL A 14 -1.42 -30.97 1.95
C VAL A 14 -2.41 -31.09 3.11
N GLU A 15 -3.20 -32.16 3.17
CA GLU A 15 -4.13 -32.41 4.28
C GLU A 15 -3.42 -32.47 5.63
N LYS A 16 -2.30 -33.21 5.70
CA LYS A 16 -1.49 -33.29 6.91
C LYS A 16 -0.89 -31.95 7.29
N PHE A 17 -0.33 -31.22 6.32
CA PHE A 17 0.23 -29.90 6.55
C PHE A 17 -0.81 -28.92 7.12
N ILE A 18 -2.03 -28.93 6.56
CA ILE A 18 -3.12 -28.08 7.06
C ILE A 18 -3.42 -28.47 8.49
N GLN A 19 -3.65 -29.74 8.80
CA GLN A 19 -3.98 -30.21 10.16
C GLN A 19 -2.90 -29.84 11.20
N ASP A 20 -1.63 -30.01 10.86
CA ASP A 20 -0.51 -29.74 11.76
C ASP A 20 -0.30 -28.23 11.99
N ASN A 21 -0.78 -27.37 11.08
CA ASN A 21 -0.59 -25.91 11.15
C ASN A 21 -1.90 -25.14 11.39
N ILE A 22 -3.02 -25.80 11.69
CA ILE A 22 -4.23 -25.10 12.13
C ILE A 22 -3.94 -24.47 13.50
N PHE A 23 -3.76 -23.16 13.50
CA PHE A 23 -3.69 -22.38 14.73
C PHE A 23 -5.01 -22.52 15.50
N LYS A 24 -4.96 -23.20 16.65
CA LYS A 24 -6.04 -23.20 17.63
C LYS A 24 -5.75 -22.06 18.62
N PRO A 25 -6.61 -21.04 18.71
CA PRO A 25 -6.48 -20.05 19.78
C PRO A 25 -6.51 -20.80 21.11
N SER A 26 -5.48 -20.63 21.94
CA SER A 26 -5.48 -21.22 23.27
C SER A 26 -6.57 -20.54 24.11
N GLU A 27 -7.43 -21.32 24.78
CA GLU A 27 -8.37 -20.83 25.80
C GLU A 27 -7.67 -20.38 27.10
N GLN A 28 -6.36 -20.16 27.05
CA GLN A 28 -5.65 -19.62 28.20
C GLN A 28 -6.10 -18.17 28.35
N ASN A 29 -6.86 -17.91 29.41
CA ASN A 29 -7.19 -16.60 29.97
C ASN A 29 -5.92 -15.83 30.37
N GLY A 30 -4.99 -15.63 29.44
CA GLY A 30 -3.97 -14.61 29.52
C GLY A 30 -4.65 -13.30 29.22
N THR A 31 -4.48 -12.32 30.12
CA THR A 31 -4.90 -10.93 29.93
C THR A 31 -4.71 -10.56 28.46
N THR A 32 -5.81 -10.30 27.76
CA THR A 32 -5.75 -9.84 26.37
C THR A 32 -4.71 -8.73 26.31
N PRO A 33 -3.75 -8.76 25.36
CA PRO A 33 -2.77 -7.69 25.26
C PRO A 33 -3.59 -6.42 25.15
N VAL A 34 -3.50 -5.56 26.18
CA VAL A 34 -4.27 -4.33 26.24
C VAL A 34 -3.89 -3.60 24.96
N LYS A 35 -4.79 -3.61 23.97
CA LYS A 35 -4.61 -2.83 22.75
C LYS A 35 -4.37 -1.44 23.28
N ARG A 36 -3.15 -0.92 23.12
CA ARG A 36 -2.88 0.49 23.38
C ARG A 36 -3.86 1.22 22.50
N VAL A 37 -4.92 1.75 23.10
CA VAL A 37 -5.93 2.54 22.40
C VAL A 37 -5.22 3.85 22.10
N CYS A 38 -4.46 3.85 21.02
CA CYS A 38 -3.93 5.07 20.46
C CYS A 38 -5.15 5.80 19.91
N LYS A 39 -5.49 6.94 20.51
CA LYS A 39 -6.62 7.73 20.06
C LYS A 39 -6.32 8.16 18.62
N GLU A 40 -7.12 7.69 17.68
CA GLU A 40 -7.02 8.14 16.30
C GLU A 40 -7.30 9.64 16.23
N ILE A 41 -6.46 10.34 15.47
CA ILE A 41 -6.56 11.78 15.24
C ILE A 41 -6.49 12.04 13.73
N SER A 42 -7.12 13.13 13.28
CA SER A 42 -7.23 13.48 11.86
C SER A 42 -5.87 13.77 11.22
N TYR A 43 -5.82 13.81 9.88
CA TYR A 43 -4.60 14.21 9.18
C TYR A 43 -4.20 15.65 9.51
N ALA A 44 -5.17 16.56 9.64
CA ALA A 44 -4.95 17.93 10.10
C ALA A 44 -4.24 17.97 11.47
N SER A 45 -4.78 17.27 12.47
CA SER A 45 -4.19 17.25 13.81
C SER A 45 -2.81 16.60 13.83
N ARG A 46 -2.59 15.56 13.01
CA ARG A 46 -1.26 14.94 12.86
C ARG A 46 -0.24 15.89 12.26
N ALA A 47 -0.66 16.79 11.36
CA ALA A 47 0.22 17.77 10.72
C ALA A 47 0.69 18.88 11.66
N GLU A 48 0.11 18.99 12.86
CA GLU A 48 0.41 19.98 13.90
C GLU A 48 1.16 19.39 15.09
N LEU A 49 1.44 18.07 15.08
CA LEU A 49 2.13 17.42 16.18
C LEU A 49 3.55 17.99 16.38
N PRO A 50 4.00 18.14 17.64
CA PRO A 50 5.40 18.45 17.91
C PRO A 50 6.33 17.39 17.30
N GLY A 51 7.36 17.84 16.59
CA GLY A 51 8.35 16.95 15.95
C GLY A 51 7.92 16.34 14.61
N ILE A 52 6.77 16.74 14.05
CA ILE A 52 6.39 16.31 12.70
C ILE A 52 7.37 16.86 11.65
N HIS A 53 7.81 16.01 10.73
CA HIS A 53 8.69 16.45 9.64
C HIS A 53 7.93 17.39 8.69
N PRO A 54 8.52 18.51 8.21
CA PRO A 54 7.82 19.47 7.35
C PRO A 54 7.17 18.86 6.09
N LEU A 55 7.85 17.91 5.45
CA LEU A 55 7.29 17.18 4.30
C LEU A 55 6.07 16.34 4.68
N ALA A 56 6.11 15.67 5.83
CA ALA A 56 5.00 14.87 6.31
C ALA A 56 3.80 15.76 6.67
N ALA A 57 4.03 16.91 7.32
CA ALA A 57 2.99 17.89 7.60
C ALA A 57 2.34 18.42 6.31
N ARG A 58 3.14 18.71 5.27
CA ARG A 58 2.62 19.12 3.95
C ARG A 58 1.75 18.03 3.32
N LEU A 59 2.21 16.78 3.35
CA LEU A 59 1.43 15.64 2.85
C LEU A 59 0.11 15.48 3.62
N LEU A 60 0.16 15.50 4.95
CA LEU A 60 -1.03 15.35 5.80
C LEU A 60 -2.06 16.47 5.55
N ARG A 61 -1.61 17.72 5.41
CA ARG A 61 -2.50 18.85 5.04
C ARG A 61 -3.09 18.66 3.65
N LEU A 62 -2.31 18.14 2.69
CA LEU A 62 -2.80 17.82 1.34
C LEU A 62 -3.87 16.73 1.38
N MET A 63 -3.63 15.65 2.14
CA MET A 63 -4.57 14.54 2.31
C MET A 63 -5.88 15.01 2.93
N GLU A 64 -5.81 15.84 3.96
CA GLU A 64 -6.99 16.46 4.58
C GLU A 64 -7.73 17.35 3.58
N LYS A 65 -7.02 18.27 2.89
CA LYS A 65 -7.65 19.20 1.94
C LYS A 65 -8.39 18.46 0.82
N LYS A 66 -7.80 17.38 0.30
CA LYS A 66 -8.35 16.63 -0.84
C LYS A 66 -9.25 15.48 -0.44
N GLN A 67 -9.37 15.20 0.87
CA GLN A 67 -10.04 14.02 1.40
C GLN A 67 -9.56 12.73 0.70
N SER A 68 -8.24 12.64 0.47
CA SER A 68 -7.61 11.49 -0.19
C SER A 68 -6.35 11.09 0.54
N ASN A 69 -6.25 9.79 0.80
CA ASN A 69 -5.06 9.12 1.33
C ASN A 69 -4.50 8.10 0.33
N LEU A 70 -4.93 8.18 -0.94
CA LEU A 70 -4.53 7.26 -1.99
C LEU A 70 -3.16 7.64 -2.56
N CYS A 71 -2.24 6.68 -2.55
CA CYS A 71 -1.02 6.71 -3.34
C CYS A 71 -1.24 5.91 -4.62
N LEU A 72 -1.09 6.52 -5.78
CA LEU A 72 -1.14 5.82 -7.07
C LEU A 72 0.25 5.29 -7.42
N SER A 73 0.32 3.99 -7.66
CA SER A 73 1.47 3.35 -8.32
C SER A 73 1.31 3.50 -9.83
N ALA A 74 1.98 4.49 -10.43
CA ALA A 74 1.88 4.77 -11.86
C ALA A 74 2.92 3.93 -12.63
N ASP A 75 2.68 2.62 -12.67
CA ASP A 75 3.61 1.65 -13.26
C ASP A 75 3.31 1.50 -14.76
N VAL A 76 3.72 2.50 -15.54
CA VAL A 76 3.56 2.58 -17.00
C VAL A 76 4.92 2.76 -17.68
N ASN A 77 5.01 2.41 -18.96
CA ASN A 77 6.27 2.42 -19.71
C ASN A 77 6.49 3.71 -20.53
N SER A 78 5.46 4.53 -20.75
CA SER A 78 5.57 5.78 -21.52
C SER A 78 5.37 7.02 -20.65
N SER A 79 6.26 8.01 -20.83
CA SER A 79 6.19 9.31 -20.17
C SER A 79 4.88 10.05 -20.49
N LYS A 80 4.34 9.89 -21.70
CA LYS A 80 3.05 10.47 -22.07
C LYS A 80 1.91 9.95 -21.21
N GLU A 81 1.84 8.64 -21.02
CA GLU A 81 0.79 8.01 -20.22
C GLU A 81 0.94 8.37 -18.73
N LEU A 82 2.19 8.41 -18.23
CA LEU A 82 2.49 8.85 -16.87
C LEU A 82 1.95 10.26 -16.60
N LEU A 83 2.26 11.22 -17.49
CA LEU A 83 1.81 12.60 -17.35
C LEU A 83 0.29 12.73 -17.49
N GLN A 84 -0.33 11.95 -18.38
CA GLN A 84 -1.80 11.91 -18.52
C GLN A 84 -2.50 11.39 -17.24
N LEU A 85 -1.94 10.34 -16.63
CA LEU A 85 -2.42 9.84 -15.34
C LEU A 85 -2.23 10.88 -14.23
N ALA A 86 -1.08 11.54 -14.19
CA ALA A 86 -0.78 12.58 -13.21
C ALA A 86 -1.76 13.76 -13.28
N ASP A 87 -2.09 14.24 -14.49
CA ASP A 87 -3.03 15.34 -14.70
C ASP A 87 -4.47 14.93 -14.37
N THR A 88 -4.91 13.79 -14.91
CA THR A 88 -6.30 13.31 -14.76
C THR A 88 -6.62 12.88 -13.33
N LEU A 89 -5.71 12.13 -12.69
CA LEU A 89 -5.92 11.56 -11.36
C LEU A 89 -5.32 12.44 -10.25
N GLY A 90 -4.59 13.49 -10.64
CA GLY A 90 -3.99 14.48 -9.75
C GLY A 90 -4.95 14.89 -8.63
N PRO A 91 -6.18 15.36 -8.91
CA PRO A 91 -7.15 15.76 -7.88
C PRO A 91 -7.56 14.64 -6.89
N SER A 92 -7.42 13.37 -7.25
CA SER A 92 -7.92 12.22 -6.50
C SER A 92 -6.86 11.51 -5.63
N ILE A 93 -5.57 11.82 -5.79
CA ILE A 93 -4.45 11.14 -5.10
C ILE A 93 -3.67 12.09 -4.18
N CYS A 94 -3.03 11.58 -3.12
CA CYS A 94 -2.09 12.37 -2.31
C CYS A 94 -0.63 12.17 -2.71
N ILE A 95 -0.31 11.04 -3.35
CA ILE A 95 1.03 10.68 -3.83
C ILE A 95 0.90 10.00 -5.19
N LEU A 96 1.83 10.30 -6.09
CA LEU A 96 2.09 9.53 -7.30
C LEU A 96 3.47 8.88 -7.16
N LYS A 97 3.53 7.56 -7.13
CA LYS A 97 4.78 6.78 -7.10
C LYS A 97 5.15 6.41 -8.53
N THR A 98 6.42 6.60 -8.87
CA THR A 98 7.00 6.28 -10.18
C THR A 98 8.00 5.13 -10.08
N HIS A 99 8.15 4.37 -11.16
CA HIS A 99 9.36 3.61 -11.49
C HIS A 99 9.98 4.25 -12.73
N ILE A 100 10.95 5.15 -12.55
CA ILE A 100 11.57 5.85 -13.69
C ILE A 100 12.45 4.92 -14.53
N ASP A 101 12.86 3.81 -13.94
CA ASP A 101 13.69 2.76 -14.54
C ASP A 101 12.95 1.91 -15.57
N ILE A 102 11.60 1.91 -15.56
CA ILE A 102 10.77 1.18 -16.54
C ILE A 102 10.21 2.08 -17.64
N LEU A 103 10.48 3.39 -17.60
CA LEU A 103 10.05 4.32 -18.65
C LEU A 103 10.99 4.21 -19.86
N ASP A 104 10.44 3.82 -20.99
CA ASP A 104 11.20 3.60 -22.23
C ASP A 104 11.78 4.90 -22.82
N ASP A 105 11.13 6.04 -22.53
CA ASP A 105 11.41 7.35 -23.09
C ASP A 105 11.78 8.41 -22.03
N PHE A 106 12.31 7.98 -20.87
CA PHE A 106 12.62 8.89 -19.77
C PHE A 106 13.63 9.98 -20.16
N THR A 107 13.27 11.23 -19.89
CA THR A 107 14.19 12.37 -19.87
C THR A 107 13.97 13.22 -18.62
N GLN A 108 14.91 14.11 -18.28
CA GLN A 108 14.78 14.98 -17.10
C GLN A 108 13.67 16.02 -17.24
N GLU A 109 13.22 16.29 -18.47
CA GLU A 109 12.08 17.15 -18.76
C GLU A 109 10.78 16.56 -18.18
N VAL A 110 10.62 15.23 -18.20
CA VAL A 110 9.43 14.54 -17.67
C VAL A 110 9.22 14.80 -16.17
N VAL A 111 10.29 15.03 -15.40
CA VAL A 111 10.21 15.34 -13.96
C VAL A 111 9.81 16.80 -13.71
N LYS A 112 10.02 17.68 -14.69
CA LYS A 112 9.71 19.12 -14.59
C LYS A 112 8.27 19.43 -14.96
N GLU A 113 7.70 18.67 -15.88
CA GLU A 113 6.27 18.70 -16.25
C GLU A 113 5.39 18.24 -15.08
#